data_AF-A0AAD5SAI7-F1
#
_entry.id   AF-A0AAD5SAI7-F1
#
_cell.length_a   1.000
_cell.length_b   1.000
_cell.length_c   1.000
_cell.angle_alpha   90.00
_cell.angle_beta   90.00
_cell.angle_gamma   90.00
#
_symmetry.space_group_name_H-M   'P 1'
#
loop_
_entity.id
_entity.type
_entity.pdbx_description
1 polymer ?
#
loop_
_entity_poly.entity_id
_entity_poly.type
_entity_poly.pdbx_seq_one_letter_code
_entity_poly.pdbx_strand_id
1 'polypeptide(L)'
;MSQPQFTPDQKEQFERDGYLAIPDFFSSKDIESLGSVIKDLLDNLDLTDHPKTTFSTGQKKAHVSDDYFLNSGDKIRYFFEEDAFDDNGNLLVDKTKAINKIGHGLHELVPAFKEFSTRPALKEIARSLDLKNPHMLQSMVIFKQPRIGGSVPPHQDSTFLYNNPKSAIGKFPKAYSIITPP
;
A
#
# COMPACT_ATOMS: atom_id res chain seq x y z
N MET A 1 -23.95 -9.77 -5.39
CA MET A 1 -23.80 -8.36 -5.80
C MET A 1 -22.95 -8.34 -7.07
N SER A 2 -23.54 -8.03 -8.21
CA SER A 2 -22.83 -7.77 -9.48
C SER A 2 -22.62 -6.25 -9.56
N GLN A 3 -21.42 -5.76 -9.83
CA GLN A 3 -20.89 -5.70 -11.19
C GLN A 3 -19.41 -6.16 -11.25
N PRO A 4 -19.13 -7.38 -11.74
CA PRO A 4 -17.75 -7.87 -11.83
C PRO A 4 -16.94 -7.22 -12.96
N GLN A 5 -17.58 -6.68 -14.00
CA GLN A 5 -16.90 -6.16 -15.19
C GLN A 5 -17.17 -4.68 -15.41
N PHE A 6 -16.19 -3.96 -15.95
CA PHE A 6 -16.37 -2.55 -16.31
C PHE A 6 -17.40 -2.42 -17.42
N THR A 7 -18.33 -1.49 -17.27
CA THR A 7 -19.21 -1.08 -18.37
C THR A 7 -18.38 -0.44 -19.50
N PRO A 8 -18.90 -0.37 -20.73
CA PRO A 8 -18.23 0.34 -21.82
C PRO A 8 -17.83 1.77 -21.42
N ASP A 9 -18.75 2.51 -20.79
CA ASP A 9 -18.51 3.88 -20.31
C ASP A 9 -17.38 3.95 -19.27
N GLN A 10 -17.30 2.97 -18.37
CA GLN A 10 -16.22 2.89 -17.37
C GLN A 10 -14.87 2.59 -18.01
N LYS A 11 -14.83 1.76 -19.07
CA LYS A 11 -13.61 1.51 -19.84
C LYS A 11 -13.14 2.77 -20.57
N GLU A 12 -14.06 3.44 -21.26
CA GLU A 12 -13.76 4.69 -21.97
C GLU A 12 -13.28 5.78 -20.99
N GLN A 13 -13.93 5.89 -19.82
CA GLN A 13 -13.48 6.79 -18.76
C GLN A 13 -12.08 6.46 -18.28
N PHE A 14 -11.78 5.19 -18.00
CA PHE A 14 -10.46 4.76 -17.55
C PHE A 14 -9.37 5.07 -18.58
N GLU A 15 -9.63 4.83 -19.85
CA GLU A 15 -8.70 5.12 -20.95
C GLU A 15 -8.45 6.62 -21.13
N ARG A 16 -9.49 7.44 -21.02
CA ARG A 16 -9.41 8.89 -21.19
C ARG A 16 -8.73 9.58 -20.00
N ASP A 17 -9.11 9.20 -18.78
CA ASP A 17 -8.74 9.92 -17.56
C ASP A 17 -7.48 9.31 -16.91
N GLY A 18 -7.12 8.07 -17.26
CA GLY A 18 -6.00 7.33 -16.66
C GLY A 18 -6.30 6.74 -15.28
N TYR A 19 -7.53 6.88 -14.79
CA TYR A 19 -8.02 6.31 -13.54
C TYR A 19 -9.54 6.10 -13.58
N LEU A 20 -10.06 5.28 -12.65
CA LEU A 20 -11.49 5.08 -12.46
C LEU A 20 -11.81 4.92 -10.97
N ALA A 21 -12.79 5.67 -10.49
CA ALA A 21 -13.31 5.51 -9.13
C ALA A 21 -14.53 4.58 -9.14
N ILE A 22 -14.49 3.53 -8.34
CA ILE A 22 -15.59 2.56 -8.20
C ILE A 22 -16.07 2.62 -6.74
N PRO A 23 -17.18 3.33 -6.46
CA PRO A 23 -17.70 3.42 -5.10
C PRO A 23 -18.15 2.04 -4.63
N ASP A 24 -18.02 1.81 -3.32
CA ASP A 24 -18.54 0.62 -2.63
C ASP A 24 -18.08 -0.73 -3.21
N PHE A 25 -16.92 -0.75 -3.88
CA PHE A 25 -16.36 -1.96 -4.48
C PHE A 25 -16.01 -3.04 -3.44
N PHE A 26 -15.61 -2.62 -2.24
CA PHE A 26 -15.35 -3.50 -1.10
C PHE A 26 -16.34 -3.20 0.02
N SER A 27 -16.76 -4.26 0.72
CA SER A 27 -17.67 -4.12 1.85
C SER A 27 -16.95 -3.65 3.11
N SER A 28 -17.66 -3.04 4.06
CA SER A 28 -17.07 -2.66 5.36
C SER A 28 -16.43 -3.86 6.07
N LYS A 29 -17.01 -5.05 5.95
CA LYS A 29 -16.45 -6.29 6.50
C LYS A 29 -15.08 -6.64 5.91
N ASP A 30 -14.87 -6.35 4.63
CA ASP A 30 -13.57 -6.58 3.99
C ASP A 30 -12.51 -5.64 4.56
N ILE A 31 -12.90 -4.39 4.76
CA ILE A 31 -12.05 -3.35 5.33
C ILE A 31 -11.72 -3.64 6.79
N GLU A 32 -12.71 -4.03 7.59
CA GLU A 32 -12.54 -4.42 9.00
C GLU A 32 -11.61 -5.64 9.16
N SER A 33 -11.77 -6.66 8.31
CA SER A 33 -10.93 -7.87 8.33
C SER A 33 -9.46 -7.55 8.05
N LEU A 34 -9.18 -6.78 6.99
CA LEU A 34 -7.82 -6.29 6.72
C LEU A 34 -7.32 -5.40 7.85
N GLY A 35 -8.20 -4.60 8.44
CA GLY A 35 -7.89 -3.73 9.57
C GLY A 35 -7.37 -4.46 10.80
N SER A 36 -8.02 -5.55 11.19
CA SER A 36 -7.57 -6.38 12.29
C SER A 36 -6.15 -6.92 12.03
N VAL A 37 -5.90 -7.41 10.82
CA VAL A 37 -4.58 -7.94 10.44
C VAL A 37 -3.51 -6.84 10.43
N ILE A 38 -3.86 -5.63 9.98
CA ILE A 38 -2.95 -4.47 10.04
C ILE A 38 -2.62 -4.12 11.49
N LYS A 39 -3.61 -4.12 12.37
CA LYS A 39 -3.40 -3.87 13.81
C LYS A 39 -2.46 -4.92 14.41
N ASP A 40 -2.69 -6.20 14.12
CA ASP A 40 -1.84 -7.28 14.61
C ASP A 40 -0.39 -7.15 14.09
N LEU A 41 -0.19 -6.75 12.83
CA LEU A 41 1.14 -6.47 12.29
C LEU A 41 1.85 -5.32 13.04
N LEU A 42 1.13 -4.25 13.36
CA LEU A 42 1.68 -3.11 14.10
C LEU A 42 2.00 -3.46 15.56
N ASP A 43 1.11 -4.19 16.24
CA ASP A 43 1.29 -4.59 17.64
C ASP A 43 2.54 -5.48 17.78
N ASN A 44 2.71 -6.41 16.85
CA ASN A 44 3.83 -7.35 16.80
C ASN A 44 5.10 -6.81 16.12
N LEU A 45 5.13 -5.52 15.74
CA LEU A 45 6.34 -4.89 15.21
C LEU A 45 7.45 -4.87 16.27
N ASP A 46 8.52 -5.63 16.04
CA ASP A 46 9.75 -5.59 16.84
C ASP A 46 10.73 -4.56 16.26
N LEU A 47 11.26 -3.72 17.15
CA LEU A 47 12.22 -2.67 16.80
C LEU A 47 13.67 -3.02 17.16
N THR A 48 13.90 -4.15 17.85
CA THR A 48 15.21 -4.53 18.39
C THR A 48 16.30 -4.52 17.32
N ASP A 49 16.03 -5.16 16.18
CA ASP A 49 16.95 -5.22 15.02
C ASP A 49 16.47 -4.36 13.83
N HIS A 50 15.46 -3.51 14.04
CA HIS A 50 14.89 -2.71 12.96
C HIS A 50 15.79 -1.50 12.66
N PRO A 51 16.16 -1.23 11.40
CA PRO A 51 17.04 -0.11 11.05
C PRO A 51 16.40 1.28 11.18
N LYS A 52 15.20 1.37 11.77
CA LYS A 52 14.34 2.58 11.86
C LYS A 52 14.26 3.38 10.55
N THR A 53 14.20 2.67 9.42
CA THR A 53 14.18 3.27 8.08
C THR A 53 12.98 4.21 7.91
N THR A 54 13.25 5.48 7.61
CA THR A 54 12.24 6.49 7.27
C THR A 54 11.97 6.49 5.77
N PHE A 55 10.72 6.71 5.37
CA PHE A 55 10.40 6.89 3.96
C PHE A 55 10.62 8.36 3.56
N SER A 56 11.65 8.62 2.76
CA SER A 56 11.93 9.94 2.18
C SER A 56 11.80 9.91 0.67
N THR A 57 11.21 10.97 0.10
CA THR A 57 11.20 11.18 -1.36
C THR A 57 12.42 11.98 -1.86
N GLY A 58 13.39 12.30 -0.98
CA GLY A 58 14.64 12.93 -1.39
C GLY A 58 15.63 13.19 -0.25
N GLN A 59 16.88 12.77 -0.49
CA GLN A 59 18.13 13.26 0.13
C GLN A 59 18.15 13.33 1.67
N LYS A 60 18.62 12.28 2.38
CA LYS A 60 19.56 12.45 3.55
C LYS A 60 20.12 11.22 4.28
N LYS A 61 19.76 9.95 4.04
CA LYS A 61 20.42 8.79 4.74
C LYS A 61 20.54 7.55 3.84
N ALA A 62 21.67 7.34 3.16
CA ALA A 62 21.73 6.65 1.86
C ALA A 62 22.36 5.23 1.80
N HIS A 63 22.60 4.52 2.91
CA HIS A 63 23.21 3.17 2.83
C HIS A 63 22.37 2.07 3.47
N VAL A 64 22.16 2.08 4.79
CA VAL A 64 21.39 1.00 5.47
C VAL A 64 19.88 1.09 5.18
N SER A 65 19.36 2.31 5.07
CA SER A 65 17.96 2.58 4.68
C SER A 65 17.66 2.04 3.28
N ASP A 66 18.60 2.23 2.35
CA ASP A 66 18.44 1.85 0.95
C ASP A 66 18.47 0.33 0.81
N ASP A 67 19.38 -0.39 1.49
CA ASP A 67 19.38 -1.86 1.47
C ASP A 67 18.12 -2.48 2.08
N TYR A 68 17.61 -1.89 3.17
CA TYR A 68 16.34 -2.31 3.77
C TYR A 68 15.14 -2.02 2.85
N PHE A 69 15.19 -0.96 2.05
CA PHE A 69 14.15 -0.70 1.06
C PHE A 69 14.29 -1.62 -0.16
N LEU A 70 15.47 -1.69 -0.78
CA LEU A 70 15.72 -2.45 -2.01
C LEU A 70 15.45 -3.95 -1.86
N ASN A 71 15.69 -4.51 -0.67
CA ASN A 71 15.45 -5.93 -0.39
C ASN A 71 14.06 -6.20 0.24
N SER A 72 13.11 -5.28 0.12
CA SER A 72 11.78 -5.40 0.74
C SER A 72 10.68 -6.00 -0.15
N GLY A 73 10.97 -6.20 -1.45
CA GLY A 73 9.99 -6.64 -2.44
C GLY A 73 9.24 -7.93 -2.07
N ASP A 74 9.96 -8.87 -1.46
CA ASP A 74 9.47 -10.19 -1.05
C ASP A 74 9.29 -10.32 0.47
N LYS A 75 9.16 -9.20 1.20
CA LYS A 75 9.09 -9.19 2.67
C LYS A 75 7.95 -8.34 3.21
N ILE A 76 7.67 -8.50 4.50
CA ILE A 76 6.86 -7.56 5.29
C ILE A 76 7.81 -6.67 6.07
N ARG A 77 7.94 -5.42 5.63
CA ARG A 77 8.84 -4.41 6.18
C ARG A 77 8.06 -3.13 6.49
N TYR A 78 8.56 -2.41 7.48
CA TYR A 78 7.90 -1.24 8.07
C TYR A 78 8.74 -0.01 7.77
N PHE A 79 8.09 1.05 7.31
CA PHE A 79 8.74 2.30 6.96
C PHE A 79 8.09 3.42 7.77
N PHE A 80 8.91 4.17 8.49
CA PHE A 80 8.48 5.18 9.42
C PHE A 80 8.24 6.53 8.73
N GLU A 81 7.39 7.36 9.33
CA GLU A 81 7.33 8.79 9.02
C GLU A 81 8.66 9.45 9.39
N GLU A 82 9.08 10.45 8.60
CA GLU A 82 10.30 11.21 8.90
C GLU A 82 10.18 11.95 10.24
N ASP A 83 9.02 12.57 10.49
CA ASP A 83 8.72 13.34 11.70
C ASP A 83 8.39 12.47 12.93
N ALA A 84 8.53 11.14 12.83
CA ALA A 84 8.32 10.25 13.97
C ALA A 84 9.51 10.20 14.93
N PHE A 85 10.68 10.74 14.56
CA PHE A 85 11.90 10.66 15.34
C PHE A 85 12.43 12.05 15.75
N ASP A 86 13.09 12.10 16.90
CA ASP A 86 13.90 13.25 17.31
C ASP A 86 15.29 13.23 16.62
N ASP A 87 16.09 14.27 16.85
CA ASP A 87 17.46 14.37 16.34
C ASP A 87 18.39 13.24 16.82
N ASN A 88 18.03 12.56 17.92
CA ASN A 88 18.78 11.45 18.50
C ASN A 88 18.29 10.07 17.97
N GLY A 89 17.26 10.01 17.14
CA GLY A 89 16.67 8.77 16.61
C GLY A 89 15.73 8.04 17.58
N ASN A 90 15.22 8.72 18.59
CA ASN A 90 14.18 8.22 19.49
C ASN A 90 12.80 8.53 18.91
N LEU A 91 11.84 7.64 19.16
CA LEU A 91 10.46 7.84 18.73
C LEU A 91 9.81 8.96 19.55
N LEU A 92 9.18 9.91 18.86
CA LEU A 92 8.37 10.99 19.45
C LEU A 92 6.93 10.57 19.72
N VAL A 93 6.48 9.48 19.09
CA VAL A 93 5.12 8.94 19.18
C VAL A 93 5.16 7.43 19.38
N ASP A 94 4.03 6.84 19.74
CA ASP A 94 3.91 5.37 19.81
C ASP A 94 4.29 4.71 18.47
N LYS A 95 4.99 3.57 18.52
CA LYS A 95 5.50 2.87 17.32
C LYS A 95 4.40 2.57 16.30
N THR A 96 3.18 2.27 16.75
CA THR A 96 2.04 1.95 15.87
C THR A 96 1.51 3.18 15.14
N LYS A 97 1.79 4.38 15.67
CA LYS A 97 1.44 5.69 15.11
C LYS A 97 2.60 6.34 14.36
N ALA A 98 3.77 5.70 14.33
CA ALA A 98 4.98 6.20 13.70
C ALA A 98 5.16 5.67 12.26
N ILE A 99 4.40 4.63 11.87
CA ILE A 99 4.53 3.98 10.57
C ILE A 99 3.84 4.80 9.48
N ASN A 100 4.59 5.07 8.40
CA ASN A 100 4.11 5.65 7.15
C ASN A 100 3.52 4.57 6.23
N LYS A 101 4.22 3.44 6.08
CA LYS A 101 3.75 2.31 5.27
C LYS A 101 4.30 0.96 5.71
N ILE A 102 3.58 -0.11 5.34
CA ILE A 102 4.05 -1.49 5.37
C ILE A 102 4.11 -2.01 3.93
N GLY A 103 5.18 -2.70 3.56
CA GLY A 103 5.35 -3.28 2.22
C GLY A 103 6.50 -4.29 2.16
N HIS A 104 6.76 -4.95 1.03
CA HIS A 104 6.01 -4.88 -0.23
C HIS A 104 5.33 -6.20 -0.61
N GLY A 105 5.53 -7.27 0.18
CA GLY A 105 5.03 -8.63 -0.05
C GLY A 105 3.74 -9.03 0.68
N LEU A 106 2.93 -8.09 1.18
CA LEU A 106 1.68 -8.39 1.91
C LEU A 106 0.75 -9.33 1.12
N HIS A 107 0.57 -9.09 -0.17
CA HIS A 107 -0.28 -9.88 -1.08
C HIS A 107 0.16 -11.34 -1.25
N GLU A 108 1.38 -11.69 -0.84
CA GLU A 108 1.91 -13.05 -0.95
C GLU A 108 2.08 -13.70 0.42
N LEU A 109 2.59 -12.94 1.40
CA LEU A 109 2.99 -13.47 2.70
C LEU A 109 1.92 -13.38 3.79
N VAL A 110 0.91 -12.51 3.64
CA VAL A 110 -0.15 -12.34 4.63
C VAL A 110 -1.45 -12.94 4.09
N PRO A 111 -1.97 -14.04 4.69
CA PRO A 111 -3.11 -14.78 4.12
C PRO A 111 -4.33 -13.91 3.80
N ALA A 112 -4.69 -12.98 4.68
CA ALA A 112 -5.82 -12.08 4.46
C ALA A 112 -5.62 -11.15 3.25
N PHE A 113 -4.40 -10.62 3.05
CA PHE A 113 -4.07 -9.78 1.90
C PHE A 113 -3.97 -10.60 0.61
N LYS A 114 -3.47 -11.83 0.68
CA LYS A 114 -3.44 -12.75 -0.47
C LYS A 114 -4.84 -13.14 -0.93
N GLU A 115 -5.70 -13.53 0.01
CA GLU A 115 -7.10 -13.80 -0.28
C GLU A 115 -7.79 -12.57 -0.87
N PHE A 116 -7.67 -11.42 -0.21
CA PHE A 116 -8.25 -10.16 -0.67
C PHE A 116 -7.80 -9.79 -2.09
N SER A 117 -6.50 -9.88 -2.39
CA SER A 117 -5.94 -9.44 -3.67
C SER A 117 -6.23 -10.41 -4.83
N THR A 118 -6.60 -11.66 -4.53
CA THR A 118 -6.92 -12.71 -5.52
C THR A 118 -8.42 -12.96 -5.71
N ARG A 119 -9.27 -12.14 -5.10
CA ARG A 119 -10.73 -12.24 -5.22
C ARG A 119 -11.21 -12.22 -6.67
N PRO A 120 -12.28 -12.97 -6.99
CA PRO A 120 -12.84 -13.01 -8.34
C PRO A 120 -13.12 -11.62 -8.92
N ALA A 121 -13.68 -10.69 -8.13
CA ALA A 121 -14.00 -9.34 -8.59
C ALA A 121 -12.76 -8.58 -9.13
N LEU A 122 -11.60 -8.72 -8.49
CA LEU A 122 -10.36 -8.08 -8.95
C LEU A 122 -9.79 -8.73 -10.22
N LYS A 123 -10.05 -10.02 -10.42
CA LYS A 123 -9.72 -10.74 -11.66
C LYS A 123 -10.62 -10.29 -12.80
N GLU A 124 -11.89 -10.03 -12.54
CA GLU A 124 -12.84 -9.54 -13.54
C GLU A 124 -12.53 -8.09 -13.96
N ILE A 125 -12.04 -7.25 -13.05
CA ILE A 125 -11.45 -5.94 -13.42
C ILE A 125 -10.26 -6.14 -14.37
N ALA A 126 -9.32 -7.03 -14.03
CA ALA A 126 -8.15 -7.27 -14.87
C ALA A 126 -8.53 -7.78 -16.27
N ARG A 127 -9.57 -8.63 -16.36
CA ARG A 127 -10.13 -9.08 -17.65
C ARG A 127 -10.82 -7.95 -18.41
N SER A 128 -11.53 -7.07 -17.70
CA SER A 128 -12.22 -5.93 -18.31
C SER A 128 -11.23 -4.95 -18.97
N LEU A 129 -10.02 -4.85 -18.43
CA LEU A 129 -8.92 -4.05 -18.95
C LEU A 129 -7.99 -4.83 -19.89
N ASP A 130 -8.41 -6.02 -20.34
CA ASP A 130 -7.67 -6.88 -21.27
C ASP A 130 -6.24 -7.26 -20.84
N LEU A 131 -5.95 -7.21 -19.53
CA LEU A 131 -4.63 -7.53 -19.00
C LEU A 131 -4.27 -8.99 -19.29
N LYS A 132 -3.16 -9.19 -20.00
CA LYS A 132 -2.64 -10.52 -20.33
C LYS A 132 -1.70 -10.97 -19.22
N ASN A 133 -1.98 -12.14 -18.64
CA ASN A 133 -1.19 -12.76 -17.58
C ASN A 133 -0.84 -11.79 -16.42
N PRO A 134 -1.85 -11.20 -15.74
CA PRO A 134 -1.59 -10.21 -14.69
C PRO A 134 -0.92 -10.85 -13.47
N HIS A 135 0.20 -10.26 -13.04
CA HIS A 135 0.92 -10.61 -11.81
C HIS A 135 0.85 -9.46 -10.80
N MET A 136 0.87 -9.80 -9.51
CA MET A 136 1.00 -8.80 -8.44
C MET A 136 2.49 -8.56 -8.20
N LEU A 137 2.95 -7.33 -8.45
CA LEU A 137 4.34 -6.96 -8.27
C LEU A 137 4.63 -6.48 -6.84
N GLN A 138 3.64 -5.81 -6.23
CA GLN A 138 3.81 -5.09 -4.97
C GLN A 138 2.45 -4.88 -4.30
N SER A 139 2.47 -4.84 -2.98
CA SER A 139 1.34 -4.44 -2.14
C SER A 139 1.83 -3.61 -0.96
N MET A 140 1.08 -2.58 -0.60
CA MET A 140 1.39 -1.71 0.53
C MET A 140 0.16 -1.42 1.37
N VAL A 141 0.36 -1.23 2.66
CA VAL A 141 -0.57 -0.49 3.52
C VAL A 141 0.02 0.90 3.70
N ILE A 142 -0.73 1.93 3.34
CA ILE A 142 -0.31 3.34 3.48
C ILE A 142 -1.08 3.94 4.64
N PHE A 143 -0.35 4.44 5.62
CA PHE A 143 -0.90 5.18 6.73
C PHE A 143 -0.85 6.67 6.43
N LYS A 144 -1.87 7.39 6.92
CA LYS A 144 -1.89 8.85 6.97
C LYS A 144 -2.08 9.24 8.41
N GLN A 145 -0.99 9.14 9.16
CA GLN A 145 -1.00 9.37 10.59
C GLN A 145 -1.46 10.81 10.88
N PRO A 146 -2.37 11.02 11.85
CA PRO A 146 -2.76 12.36 12.25
C PRO A 146 -1.52 13.19 12.62
N ARG A 147 -1.48 14.44 12.15
CA ARG A 147 -0.43 15.45 12.42
C ARG A 147 0.92 15.21 11.75
N ILE A 148 1.41 13.97 11.67
CA ILE A 148 2.75 13.65 11.14
C ILE A 148 2.75 12.91 9.80
N GLY A 149 1.57 12.65 9.22
CA GLY A 149 1.45 11.91 7.97
C GLY A 149 2.07 12.66 6.80
N GLY A 150 3.20 12.15 6.28
CA GLY A 150 3.95 12.80 5.21
C GLY A 150 3.15 12.99 3.93
N SER A 151 3.38 14.11 3.24
CA SER A 151 2.79 14.35 1.91
C SER A 151 3.37 13.41 0.86
N VAL A 152 2.57 13.05 -0.14
CA VAL A 152 3.06 12.32 -1.32
C VAL A 152 3.06 13.30 -2.49
N PRO A 153 4.23 13.73 -2.99
CA PRO A 153 4.28 14.67 -4.10
C PRO A 153 3.69 14.03 -5.37
N PRO A 154 3.25 14.85 -6.35
CA PRO A 154 2.80 14.34 -7.64
C PRO A 154 3.87 13.44 -8.29
N HIS A 155 3.47 12.25 -8.72
CA HIS A 155 4.36 11.27 -9.35
C HIS A 155 3.59 10.34 -10.29
N GLN A 156 4.32 9.51 -11.04
CA GLN A 156 3.77 8.42 -11.84
C GLN A 156 4.40 7.10 -11.39
N ASP A 157 3.59 6.09 -11.13
CA ASP A 157 4.09 4.78 -10.67
C ASP A 157 5.07 4.14 -11.65
N SER A 158 4.92 4.38 -12.95
CA SER A 158 5.83 3.86 -13.98
C SER A 158 7.27 4.36 -13.86
N THR A 159 7.51 5.44 -13.10
CA THR A 159 8.86 5.92 -12.77
C THR A 159 9.57 4.98 -11.79
N PHE A 160 8.82 4.26 -10.97
CA PHE A 160 9.33 3.31 -9.97
C PHE A 160 9.17 1.85 -10.42
N LEU A 161 8.05 1.53 -11.06
CA LEU A 161 7.71 0.20 -11.58
C LEU A 161 7.73 0.22 -13.11
N TYR A 162 8.92 0.46 -13.67
CA TYR A 162 9.08 0.57 -15.11
C TYR A 162 8.89 -0.77 -15.82
N ASN A 163 8.11 -0.77 -16.90
CA ASN A 163 8.03 -1.86 -17.85
C ASN A 163 7.81 -1.35 -19.28
N ASN A 164 8.10 -2.20 -20.28
CA ASN A 164 7.95 -1.86 -21.69
C ASN A 164 7.31 -3.03 -22.48
N PRO A 165 6.12 -2.86 -23.10
CA PRO A 165 5.27 -1.67 -23.04
C PRO A 165 4.72 -1.42 -21.63
N LYS A 166 4.32 -0.17 -21.35
CA LYS A 166 3.73 0.20 -20.05
C LYS A 166 2.43 -0.57 -19.84
N SER A 167 2.34 -1.33 -18.75
CA SER A 167 1.14 -2.12 -18.43
C SER A 167 0.85 -2.27 -16.93
N ALA A 168 1.67 -1.66 -16.07
CA ALA A 168 1.42 -1.64 -14.63
C ALA A 168 0.15 -0.84 -14.30
N ILE A 169 -0.74 -1.40 -13.48
CA ILE A 169 -1.97 -0.76 -13.02
C ILE A 169 -2.04 -0.83 -11.49
N GLY A 170 -2.19 0.33 -10.85
CA GLY A 170 -2.42 0.44 -9.42
C GLY A 170 -3.88 0.20 -9.03
N LYS A 171 -4.10 -0.45 -7.89
CA LYS A 171 -5.42 -0.63 -7.28
C LYS A 171 -5.34 -0.10 -5.85
N PHE A 172 -6.23 0.82 -5.50
CA PHE A 172 -6.19 1.53 -4.22
C PHE A 172 -7.50 1.38 -3.45
N PRO A 173 -7.71 0.25 -2.73
CA PRO A 173 -8.79 0.12 -1.77
C PRO A 173 -8.69 1.21 -0.70
N LYS A 174 -9.78 1.93 -0.46
CA LYS A 174 -9.82 2.99 0.53
C LYS A 174 -10.39 2.46 1.83
N ALA A 175 -9.55 2.39 2.85
CA ALA A 175 -9.97 2.17 4.22
C ALA A 175 -9.95 3.52 4.95
N TYR A 176 -11.11 4.00 5.38
CA TYR A 176 -11.19 5.06 6.36
C TYR A 176 -11.40 4.44 7.74
N SER A 177 -10.74 4.96 8.77
CA SER A 177 -11.17 4.82 10.17
C SER A 177 -10.85 3.51 10.91
N ILE A 178 -9.73 2.83 10.64
CA ILE A 178 -9.38 1.59 11.38
C ILE A 178 -8.57 1.86 12.67
N ILE A 179 -7.91 3.02 12.80
CA ILE A 179 -6.84 3.22 13.81
C ILE A 179 -7.13 4.40 14.77
N THR A 180 -8.25 5.09 14.63
CA THR A 180 -8.73 5.98 15.68
C THR A 180 -9.65 5.18 16.59
N PRO A 181 -9.31 4.96 17.88
CA PRO A 181 -10.33 4.51 18.82
C PRO A 181 -11.44 5.59 18.89
N PRO A 182 -12.68 5.21 19.29
CA PRO A 182 -13.73 6.17 19.59
C PRO A 182 -13.27 7.22 20.63
#